data_AF-A0A2G2DQB0-F1
#
_entry.id   AF-A0A2G2DQB0-F1
#
_cell.length_a   1.000
_cell.length_b   1.000
_cell.length_c   1.000
_cell.angle_alpha   90.00
_cell.angle_beta   90.00
_cell.angle_gamma   90.00
#
_symmetry.space_group_name_H-M   'P 1'
#
loop_
_entity.id
_entity.type
_entity.pdbx_description
1 polymer ?
#
loop_
_entity_poly.entity_id
_entity_poly.type
_entity_poly.pdbx_seq_one_letter_code
_entity_poly.pdbx_strand_id
1 'polypeptide(L)'
;MSLSVIFSFLLLGVAAFVIQKKRRFEQIDILHLLFVSAIAMLLKSDFENEKLANSWSYALIALLAVNFLISRWLKLKNPMLRVLPPIISFAILLAIFWNDSFIYLGKNFNISDKATFVLPFLGIVMYELARIKLQLLKKFFGMKDSVLNALMPLLVGITALIGAFNAEGYGVFLVGAGFLAASFYNTIGSKHILHTILAVSLVWMFAAENNIELIDLRFAKVISGLFIGAFVSGFVLQMWSVKKRKNLALLLTYVLCLALFVGLLVAGVQINASFGGVEAYIGGLIGFALANSVLYAKQDEQELHQAPITMSVLVVIILVGLIVPPMLVNEEELAVQETLNSITPKNDKGEEIEVPFVSFEGLAGKHEIVKDNSLVSFKLGSAGSVTKGAIKEFSGSFNFTEDLANSSFDIKLPVLNLTTFMGMRDKSIMGDDYLKEEKFPSMRFKGSQLVPTDKEFEYEMAGSFEMLGVKKELKVLIHRIEEGSKTVLVGSGEVDRREFGMADDPREGNIVSFEFKVELK
;
A
#
# COMPACT_ATOMS: atom_id res chain seq x y z
N MET A 1 -14.08 -4.70 4.61
CA MET A 1 -13.79 -4.48 6.05
C MET A 1 -15.08 -4.19 6.82
N SER A 2 -15.22 -4.63 8.08
CA SER A 2 -16.47 -4.47 8.84
C SER A 2 -16.63 -3.06 9.46
N LEU A 3 -17.87 -2.55 9.50
CA LEU A 3 -18.22 -1.29 10.16
C LEU A 3 -17.78 -1.25 11.63
N SER A 4 -17.73 -2.41 12.29
CA SER A 4 -17.28 -2.55 13.68
C SER A 4 -15.80 -2.18 13.89
N VAL A 5 -14.92 -2.45 12.93
CA VAL A 5 -13.50 -2.08 12.99
C VAL A 5 -13.36 -0.56 12.94
N ILE A 6 -14.01 0.08 11.96
CA ILE A 6 -14.04 1.54 11.79
C ILE A 6 -14.56 2.22 13.07
N PHE A 7 -15.68 1.73 13.59
CA PHE A 7 -16.29 2.29 14.80
C PHE A 7 -15.39 2.14 16.03
N SER A 8 -14.68 1.01 16.16
CA SER A 8 -13.74 0.76 17.26
C SER A 8 -12.57 1.76 17.24
N PHE A 9 -11.95 1.97 16.08
CA PHE A 9 -10.88 2.96 15.93
C PHE A 9 -11.40 4.38 16.22
N LEU A 10 -12.57 4.75 15.70
CA LEU A 10 -13.18 6.06 15.97
C LEU A 10 -13.33 6.32 17.47
N LEU A 11 -13.87 5.36 18.22
CA LEU A 11 -14.01 5.47 19.68
C LEU A 11 -12.66 5.62 20.38
N LEU A 12 -11.64 4.89 19.94
CA LEU A 12 -10.28 4.99 20.49
C LEU A 12 -9.67 6.38 20.26
N GLY A 13 -9.86 6.97 19.08
CA GLY A 13 -9.40 8.32 18.76
C GLY A 13 -10.09 9.39 19.60
N VAL A 14 -11.42 9.27 19.77
CA VAL A 14 -12.21 10.16 20.64
C VAL A 14 -11.78 10.01 22.09
N ALA A 15 -11.57 8.79 22.58
CA ALA A 15 -11.10 8.54 23.94
C ALA A 15 -9.71 9.17 24.19
N ALA A 16 -8.77 9.00 23.25
CA ALA A 16 -7.45 9.63 23.29
C ALA A 16 -7.55 11.16 23.38
N PHE A 17 -8.39 11.77 22.54
CA PHE A 17 -8.64 13.20 22.54
C PHE A 17 -9.23 13.68 23.89
N VAL A 18 -10.21 12.94 24.43
CA VAL A 18 -10.85 13.26 25.71
C VAL A 18 -9.88 13.12 26.88
N ILE A 19 -9.04 12.08 26.90
CA ILE A 19 -7.98 11.90 27.90
C ILE A 19 -7.06 13.11 27.92
N GLN A 20 -6.60 13.58 26.75
CA GLN A 20 -5.76 14.78 26.68
C GLN A 20 -6.50 16.02 27.16
N LYS A 21 -7.76 16.22 26.72
CA LYS A 21 -8.56 17.40 27.07
C LYS A 21 -8.92 17.46 28.56
N LYS A 22 -9.21 16.31 29.18
CA LYS A 22 -9.62 16.17 30.58
C LYS A 22 -8.45 15.86 31.51
N ARG A 23 -7.24 15.70 30.98
CA ARG A 23 -6.00 15.43 31.73
C ARG A 23 -6.06 14.14 32.55
N ARG A 24 -6.73 13.11 32.00
CA ARG A 24 -6.90 11.78 32.63
C ARG A 24 -5.81 10.80 32.20
N PHE A 25 -4.55 11.18 32.40
CA PHE A 25 -3.41 10.45 31.85
C PHE A 25 -3.20 9.06 32.47
N GLU A 26 -3.78 8.80 33.63
CA GLU A 26 -3.83 7.48 34.26
C GLU A 26 -4.55 6.43 33.39
N GLN A 27 -5.38 6.86 32.45
CA GLN A 27 -6.15 6.00 31.55
C GLN A 27 -5.39 5.66 30.26
N ILE A 28 -4.19 6.20 30.04
CA ILE A 28 -3.48 5.98 28.77
C ILE A 28 -3.09 4.51 28.55
N ASP A 29 -2.78 3.78 29.63
CA ASP A 29 -2.35 2.38 29.54
C ASP A 29 -3.47 1.46 29.07
N ILE A 30 -4.68 1.63 29.61
CA ILE A 30 -5.84 0.86 29.15
C ILE A 30 -6.18 1.21 27.71
N LEU A 31 -6.02 2.47 27.33
CA LEU A 31 -6.29 2.90 25.97
C LEU A 31 -5.27 2.33 24.96
N HIS A 32 -3.98 2.28 25.32
CA HIS A 32 -2.96 1.62 24.49
C HIS A 32 -3.18 0.11 24.39
N LEU A 33 -3.63 -0.55 25.47
CA LEU A 33 -4.01 -1.97 25.42
C LEU A 33 -5.09 -2.18 24.36
N LEU A 34 -6.19 -1.43 24.43
CA LEU A 34 -7.29 -1.53 23.46
C LEU A 34 -6.84 -1.18 22.03
N PHE A 35 -5.96 -0.20 21.87
CA PHE A 35 -5.45 0.20 20.56
C PHE A 35 -4.57 -0.87 19.91
N VAL A 36 -3.64 -1.45 20.66
CA VAL A 36 -2.82 -2.56 20.16
C VAL A 36 -3.68 -3.79 19.90
N SER A 37 -4.70 -4.05 20.70
CA SER A 37 -5.68 -5.12 20.41
C SER A 37 -6.45 -4.86 19.11
N ALA A 38 -6.88 -3.62 18.86
CA ALA A 38 -7.56 -3.26 17.61
C ALA A 38 -6.64 -3.45 16.39
N ILE A 39 -5.36 -3.06 16.49
CA ILE A 39 -4.37 -3.28 15.43
C ILE A 39 -4.05 -4.77 15.26
N ALA A 40 -3.96 -5.55 16.34
CA ALA A 40 -3.77 -7.00 16.25
C ALA A 40 -4.88 -7.65 15.42
N MET A 41 -6.13 -7.25 15.69
CA MET A 41 -7.30 -7.75 14.96
C MET A 41 -7.36 -7.25 13.53
N LEU A 42 -6.87 -6.03 13.26
CA LEU A 42 -6.76 -5.49 11.91
C LEU A 42 -5.74 -6.29 11.09
N LEU A 43 -4.50 -6.42 11.57
CA LEU A 43 -3.44 -7.17 10.88
C LEU A 43 -3.71 -8.68 10.75
N LYS A 44 -4.65 -9.22 11.54
CA LYS A 44 -5.04 -10.63 11.46
C LYS A 44 -5.60 -11.00 10.08
N SER A 45 -6.18 -10.04 9.34
CA SER A 45 -6.80 -10.31 8.03
C SER A 45 -5.80 -10.80 6.99
N ASP A 46 -4.52 -10.47 7.13
CA ASP A 46 -3.53 -10.72 6.08
C ASP A 46 -2.75 -12.03 6.30
N PHE A 47 -3.20 -12.86 7.24
CA PHE A 47 -2.71 -14.22 7.43
C PHE A 47 -3.50 -15.20 6.57
N GLU A 48 -2.80 -16.12 5.92
CA GLU A 48 -3.44 -17.16 5.10
C GLU A 48 -4.25 -18.17 5.95
N ASN A 49 -3.74 -18.55 7.12
CA ASN A 49 -4.42 -19.47 8.02
C ASN A 49 -5.24 -18.72 9.09
N GLU A 50 -6.53 -18.52 8.79
CA GLU A 50 -7.41 -17.72 9.66
C GLU A 50 -7.57 -18.29 11.08
N LYS A 51 -7.68 -19.62 11.22
CA LYS A 51 -7.89 -20.28 12.51
C LYS A 51 -6.67 -20.13 13.43
N LEU A 52 -5.48 -20.32 12.86
CA LEU A 52 -4.23 -20.14 13.60
C LEU A 52 -4.02 -18.66 13.95
N ALA A 53 -4.24 -17.75 13.00
CA ALA A 53 -4.14 -16.31 13.21
C ALA A 53 -5.11 -15.79 14.29
N ASN A 54 -6.34 -16.31 14.34
CA ASN A 54 -7.29 -16.06 15.43
C ASN A 54 -6.70 -16.45 16.78
N SER A 55 -6.26 -17.71 16.90
CA SER A 55 -5.74 -18.26 18.16
C SER A 55 -4.54 -17.46 18.66
N TRP A 56 -3.61 -17.15 17.76
CA TRP A 56 -2.44 -16.32 18.04
C TRP A 56 -2.80 -14.90 18.50
N SER A 57 -3.70 -14.22 17.77
CA SER A 57 -4.09 -12.84 18.08
C SER A 57 -4.79 -12.73 19.43
N TYR A 58 -5.71 -13.66 19.75
CA TYR A 58 -6.35 -13.69 21.07
C TYR A 58 -5.37 -14.00 22.19
N ALA A 59 -4.44 -14.92 21.99
CA ALA A 59 -3.41 -15.23 22.99
C ALA A 59 -2.48 -14.04 23.24
N LEU A 60 -2.09 -13.30 22.19
CA LEU A 60 -1.29 -12.09 22.30
C LEU A 60 -2.06 -10.98 23.06
N ILE A 61 -3.34 -10.75 22.74
CA ILE A 61 -4.20 -9.79 23.45
C ILE A 61 -4.33 -10.15 24.93
N ALA A 62 -4.58 -11.43 25.23
CA ALA A 62 -4.67 -11.92 26.60
C ALA A 62 -3.37 -11.70 27.37
N LEU A 63 -2.21 -11.97 26.75
CA LEU A 63 -0.89 -11.70 27.34
C LEU A 63 -0.70 -10.22 27.67
N LEU A 64 -1.08 -9.32 26.76
CA LEU A 64 -0.97 -7.87 26.98
C LEU A 64 -1.88 -7.43 28.14
N ALA A 65 -3.10 -7.96 28.21
CA ALA A 65 -4.03 -7.69 29.31
C ALA A 65 -3.49 -8.20 30.66
N VAL A 66 -2.89 -9.39 30.69
CA VAL A 66 -2.24 -9.94 31.90
C VAL A 66 -1.10 -9.02 32.35
N ASN A 67 -0.24 -8.56 31.44
CA ASN A 67 0.83 -7.62 31.78
C ASN A 67 0.28 -6.29 32.31
N PHE A 68 -0.79 -5.77 31.72
CA PHE A 68 -1.48 -4.58 32.21
C PHE A 68 -1.97 -4.76 33.66
N LEU A 69 -2.54 -5.91 34.00
CA LEU A 69 -3.02 -6.23 35.35
C LEU A 69 -1.87 -6.40 36.34
N ILE A 70 -0.84 -7.19 35.99
CA ILE A 70 0.32 -7.44 36.85
C ILE A 70 1.08 -6.13 37.15
N SER A 71 1.14 -5.20 36.18
CA SER A 71 1.78 -3.89 36.37
C SER A 71 1.17 -3.04 37.48
N ARG A 72 -0.04 -3.37 37.96
CA ARG A 72 -0.69 -2.69 39.10
C ARG A 72 0.01 -2.99 40.43
N TRP A 73 0.83 -4.04 40.49
CA TRP A 73 1.64 -4.33 41.67
C TRP A 73 2.91 -3.47 41.72
N LEU A 74 2.93 -2.49 42.63
CA LEU A 74 4.01 -1.49 42.76
C LEU A 74 5.43 -2.08 42.84
N LYS A 75 5.62 -3.24 43.49
CA LYS A 75 6.94 -3.88 43.63
C LYS A 75 7.57 -4.24 42.29
N LEU A 76 6.75 -4.58 41.30
CA LEU A 76 7.21 -4.98 39.96
C LEU A 76 7.56 -3.78 39.07
N LYS A 77 7.39 -2.54 39.53
CA LYS A 77 7.87 -1.33 38.83
C LYS A 77 9.34 -1.00 39.13
N ASN A 78 9.99 -1.75 40.02
CA ASN A 78 11.41 -1.58 40.32
C ASN A 78 12.26 -1.75 39.04
N PRO A 79 13.21 -0.83 38.74
CA PRO A 79 14.09 -0.93 37.58
C PRO A 79 14.77 -2.29 37.39
N MET A 80 15.10 -3.00 38.46
CA MET A 80 15.74 -4.32 38.37
C MET A 80 14.78 -5.46 38.02
N LEU A 81 13.48 -5.29 38.25
CA LEU A 81 12.49 -6.38 38.13
C LEU A 81 11.48 -6.16 36.99
N ARG A 82 11.26 -4.91 36.56
CA ARG A 82 10.15 -4.56 35.66
C ARG A 82 10.17 -5.18 34.27
N VAL A 83 11.31 -5.67 33.81
CA VAL A 83 11.42 -6.38 32.52
C VAL A 83 11.08 -7.85 32.65
N LEU A 84 11.13 -8.42 33.86
CA LEU A 84 10.92 -9.85 34.06
C LEU A 84 9.49 -10.28 33.72
N PRO A 85 8.42 -9.61 34.20
CA PRO A 85 7.06 -10.02 33.86
C PRO A 85 6.79 -10.10 32.35
N PRO A 86 7.09 -9.06 31.53
CA PRO A 86 6.86 -9.17 30.10
C PRO A 86 7.75 -10.24 29.45
N ILE A 87 9.03 -10.37 29.85
CA ILE A 87 9.91 -11.44 29.33
C ILE A 87 9.32 -12.83 29.59
N ILE A 88 8.92 -13.10 30.83
CA ILE A 88 8.37 -14.40 31.23
C ILE A 88 7.07 -14.68 30.47
N SER A 89 6.17 -13.70 30.41
CA SER A 89 4.89 -13.88 29.72
C SER A 89 5.07 -14.17 28.23
N PHE A 90 5.96 -13.46 27.53
CA PHE A 90 6.23 -13.72 26.11
C PHE A 90 6.96 -15.04 25.89
N ALA A 91 7.88 -15.43 26.78
CA ALA A 91 8.50 -16.74 26.71
C ALA A 91 7.47 -17.87 26.83
N ILE A 92 6.48 -17.73 27.70
CA ILE A 92 5.36 -18.69 27.82
C ILE A 92 4.54 -18.71 26.54
N LEU A 93 4.14 -17.55 26.00
CA LEU A 93 3.36 -17.48 24.76
C LEU A 93 4.10 -18.15 23.60
N LEU A 94 5.38 -17.82 23.39
CA LEU A 94 6.17 -18.38 22.30
C LEU A 94 6.40 -19.89 22.47
N ALA A 95 6.48 -20.39 23.71
CA ALA A 95 6.56 -21.83 23.97
C ALA A 95 5.26 -22.57 23.60
N ILE A 96 4.09 -21.94 23.77
CA ILE A 96 2.79 -22.51 23.38
C ILE A 96 2.70 -22.68 21.85
N PHE A 97 3.18 -21.68 21.11
CA PHE A 97 3.13 -21.65 19.64
C PHE A 97 4.45 -22.09 18.98
N TRP A 98 5.30 -22.82 19.70
CA TRP A 98 6.69 -23.10 19.27
C TRP A 98 6.80 -23.80 17.91
N ASN A 99 5.86 -24.70 17.63
CA ASN A 99 5.82 -25.50 16.40
C ASN A 99 4.93 -24.90 15.31
N ASP A 100 4.34 -23.74 15.55
CA ASP A 100 3.42 -23.11 14.61
C ASP A 100 4.18 -22.28 13.57
N SER A 101 3.74 -22.42 12.32
CA SER A 101 4.23 -21.70 11.14
C SER A 101 3.14 -20.76 10.67
N PHE A 102 3.52 -19.52 10.37
CA PHE A 102 2.60 -18.48 9.92
C PHE A 102 3.00 -18.00 8.54
N ILE A 103 2.00 -17.67 7.73
CA ILE A 103 2.19 -16.98 6.46
C ILE A 103 1.42 -15.66 6.55
N TYR A 104 2.15 -14.56 6.45
CA TYR A 104 1.64 -13.19 6.51
C TYR A 104 2.11 -12.45 5.27
N LEU A 105 1.17 -11.90 4.48
CA LEU A 105 1.47 -11.25 3.19
C LEU A 105 2.37 -12.10 2.28
N GLY A 106 2.09 -13.41 2.20
CA GLY A 106 2.85 -14.38 1.40
C GLY A 106 4.22 -14.77 2.00
N LYS A 107 4.66 -14.14 3.08
CA LYS A 107 5.91 -14.46 3.75
C LYS A 107 5.72 -15.45 4.89
N ASN A 108 6.45 -16.57 4.82
CA ASN A 108 6.48 -17.57 5.88
C ASN A 108 7.45 -17.16 7.00
N PHE A 109 7.01 -17.29 8.27
CA PHE A 109 7.89 -17.26 9.43
C PHE A 109 7.43 -18.28 10.49
N ASN A 110 8.39 -18.89 11.20
CA ASN A 110 8.09 -19.76 12.34
C ASN A 110 8.39 -19.04 13.65
N ILE A 111 7.68 -19.43 14.71
CA ILE A 111 7.93 -18.91 16.07
C ILE A 111 9.25 -19.41 16.65
N SER A 112 9.65 -20.63 16.30
CA SER A 112 10.92 -21.24 16.72
C SER A 112 12.14 -20.64 16.02
N ASP A 113 11.95 -19.91 14.91
CA ASP A 113 13.04 -19.21 14.24
C ASP A 113 13.60 -18.13 15.17
N LYS A 114 14.91 -18.19 15.44
CA LYS A 114 15.59 -17.25 16.35
C LYS A 114 15.27 -15.79 16.03
N ALA A 115 15.10 -15.50 14.75
CA ALA A 115 14.88 -14.15 14.26
C ALA A 115 13.46 -13.62 14.57
N THR A 116 12.44 -14.49 14.53
CA THR A 116 11.06 -14.17 14.97
C THR A 116 10.93 -14.17 16.48
N PHE A 117 11.52 -15.18 17.14
CA PHE A 117 11.48 -15.35 18.60
C PHE A 117 11.94 -14.08 19.34
N VAL A 118 12.98 -13.42 18.83
CA VAL A 118 13.60 -12.24 19.45
C VAL A 118 12.73 -10.96 19.36
N LEU A 119 11.78 -10.88 18.43
CA LEU A 119 11.08 -9.62 18.11
C LEU A 119 10.36 -8.97 19.30
N PRO A 120 9.52 -9.68 20.09
CA PRO A 120 8.88 -9.06 21.24
C PRO A 120 9.90 -8.62 22.30
N PHE A 121 10.98 -9.38 22.47
CA PHE A 121 12.03 -9.06 23.44
C PHE A 121 12.79 -7.79 23.07
N LEU A 122 13.00 -7.50 21.78
CA LEU A 122 13.56 -6.23 21.33
C LEU A 122 12.71 -5.05 21.81
N GLY A 123 11.38 -5.16 21.68
CA GLY A 123 10.45 -4.16 22.20
C GLY A 123 10.52 -4.00 23.71
N ILE A 124 10.60 -5.13 24.44
CA ILE A 124 10.66 -5.14 25.91
C ILE A 124 11.92 -4.43 26.44
N VAL A 125 13.09 -4.72 25.84
CA VAL A 125 14.38 -4.18 26.32
C VAL A 125 14.70 -2.80 25.75
N MET A 126 13.98 -2.36 24.71
CA MET A 126 14.26 -1.12 23.97
C MET A 126 14.52 0.07 24.90
N TYR A 127 13.62 0.28 25.85
CA TYR A 127 13.71 1.42 26.75
C TYR A 127 14.85 1.27 27.79
N GLU A 128 15.17 0.04 28.22
CA GLU A 128 16.33 -0.19 29.10
C GLU A 128 17.64 0.10 28.39
N LEU A 129 17.77 -0.30 27.13
CA LEU A 129 18.93 0.02 26.31
C LEU A 129 19.11 1.54 26.17
N ALA A 130 18.01 2.27 25.95
CA ALA A 130 18.02 3.72 25.91
C ALA A 130 18.51 4.34 27.25
N ARG A 131 18.05 3.80 28.39
CA ARG A 131 18.47 4.27 29.72
C ARG A 131 19.92 3.98 30.03
N ILE A 132 20.39 2.77 29.75
CA ILE A 132 21.79 2.39 29.98
C ILE A 132 22.70 3.33 29.18
N LYS A 133 22.35 3.58 27.90
CA LYS A 133 23.08 4.52 27.05
C LYS A 133 23.01 5.96 27.59
N LEU A 134 21.85 6.41 28.08
CA LEU A 134 21.73 7.71 28.74
C LEU A 134 22.64 7.82 29.97
N GLN A 135 22.73 6.80 30.82
CA GLN A 135 23.60 6.80 32.00
C GLN A 135 25.07 6.95 31.61
N LEU A 136 25.52 6.25 30.55
CA LEU A 136 26.85 6.42 30.00
C LEU A 136 27.07 7.86 29.49
N LEU A 137 26.13 8.40 28.71
CA LEU A 137 26.23 9.76 28.18
C LEU A 137 26.23 10.82 29.29
N LYS A 138 25.45 10.63 30.35
CA LYS A 138 25.49 11.46 31.57
C LYS A 138 26.87 11.42 32.22
N LYS A 139 27.41 10.21 32.41
CA LYS A 139 28.70 10.00 33.07
C LYS A 139 29.87 10.63 32.29
N PHE A 140 29.89 10.48 30.96
CA PHE A 140 31.02 10.92 30.13
C PHE A 140 30.88 12.35 29.61
N PHE A 141 29.66 12.86 29.40
CA PHE A 141 29.41 14.13 28.70
C PHE A 141 28.48 15.09 29.46
N GLY A 142 27.99 14.75 30.66
CA GLY A 142 27.13 15.62 31.45
C GLY A 142 25.76 15.92 30.81
N MET A 143 25.26 15.04 29.93
CA MET A 143 24.01 15.26 29.20
C MET A 143 22.75 15.26 30.08
N LYS A 144 21.67 15.92 29.63
CA LYS A 144 20.36 15.97 30.33
C LYS A 144 19.49 14.74 29.99
N ASP A 145 18.47 14.48 30.81
CA ASP A 145 17.48 13.41 30.59
C ASP A 145 16.73 13.53 29.25
N SER A 146 16.63 14.74 28.71
CA SER A 146 16.04 14.99 27.38
C SER A 146 16.77 14.26 26.24
N VAL A 147 17.99 13.77 26.45
CA VAL A 147 18.71 12.96 25.45
C VAL A 147 18.09 11.57 25.27
N LEU A 148 17.37 11.04 26.27
CA LEU A 148 16.70 9.74 26.16
C LEU A 148 15.78 9.69 24.94
N ASN A 149 15.07 10.79 24.74
CA ASN A 149 14.17 11.02 23.63
C ASN A 149 14.93 11.03 22.29
N ALA A 150 16.09 11.70 22.20
CA ALA A 150 16.92 11.66 20.99
C ALA A 150 17.46 10.25 20.65
N LEU A 151 17.51 9.33 21.62
CA LEU A 151 17.97 7.95 21.39
C LEU A 151 16.86 7.01 20.89
N MET A 152 15.59 7.33 21.14
CA MET A 152 14.47 6.45 20.77
C MET A 152 14.32 6.24 19.25
N PRO A 153 14.44 7.27 18.38
CA PRO A 153 14.38 7.08 16.91
C PRO A 153 15.37 6.04 16.39
N LEU A 154 16.59 6.04 16.93
CA LEU A 154 17.62 5.06 16.55
C LEU A 154 17.16 3.63 16.86
N LEU A 155 16.63 3.42 18.07
CA LEU A 155 16.17 2.10 18.49
C LEU A 155 14.92 1.66 17.72
N VAL A 156 14.00 2.58 17.45
CA VAL A 156 12.86 2.32 16.56
C VAL A 156 13.36 1.88 15.19
N GLY A 157 14.29 2.61 14.56
CA GLY A 157 14.82 2.26 13.25
C GLY A 157 15.47 0.87 13.21
N ILE A 158 16.30 0.55 14.21
CA ILE A 158 16.94 -0.78 14.31
C ILE A 158 15.89 -1.89 14.46
N THR A 159 14.93 -1.70 15.37
CA THR A 159 13.92 -2.74 15.61
C THR A 159 12.89 -2.85 14.49
N ALA A 160 12.58 -1.75 13.79
CA ALA A 160 11.75 -1.77 12.59
C ALA A 160 12.44 -2.53 11.46
N LEU A 161 13.74 -2.32 11.24
CA LEU A 161 14.53 -3.08 10.27
C LEU A 161 14.48 -4.58 10.59
N ILE A 162 14.78 -4.96 11.84
CA ILE A 162 14.80 -6.37 12.25
C ILE A 162 13.39 -6.98 12.17
N GLY A 163 12.36 -6.26 12.62
CA GLY A 163 10.96 -6.71 12.56
C GLY A 163 10.51 -6.94 11.12
N ALA A 164 10.65 -5.91 10.28
CA ALA A 164 10.25 -5.96 8.87
C ALA A 164 11.00 -7.03 8.07
N PHE A 165 12.30 -7.17 8.32
CA PHE A 165 13.09 -8.19 7.65
C PHE A 165 12.60 -9.61 7.95
N ASN A 166 12.05 -9.87 9.13
CA ASN A 166 11.63 -11.22 9.53
C ASN A 166 10.17 -11.53 9.21
N ALA A 167 9.26 -10.61 9.47
CA ALA A 167 7.83 -10.84 9.29
C ALA A 167 7.09 -9.57 8.83
N GLU A 168 7.74 -8.76 8.01
CA GLU A 168 7.17 -7.53 7.43
C GLU A 168 6.55 -6.61 8.50
N GLY A 169 5.45 -5.94 8.17
CA GLY A 169 4.71 -5.11 9.12
C GLY A 169 4.36 -5.85 10.42
N TYR A 170 4.06 -7.15 10.34
CA TYR A 170 3.73 -7.95 11.52
C TYR A 170 4.91 -8.11 12.48
N GLY A 171 6.12 -8.27 11.98
CA GLY A 171 7.32 -8.33 12.80
C GLY A 171 7.57 -7.03 13.57
N VAL A 172 7.33 -5.88 12.93
CA VAL A 172 7.37 -4.56 13.59
C VAL A 172 6.25 -4.44 14.63
N PHE A 173 5.06 -4.98 14.35
CA PHE A 173 3.96 -5.02 15.30
C PHE A 173 4.30 -5.86 16.56
N LEU A 174 4.98 -7.00 16.41
CA LEU A 174 5.43 -7.82 17.55
C LEU A 174 6.43 -7.08 18.45
N VAL A 175 7.34 -6.29 17.87
CA VAL A 175 8.19 -5.36 18.63
C VAL A 175 7.31 -4.36 19.41
N GLY A 176 6.29 -3.80 18.75
CA GLY A 176 5.33 -2.87 19.38
C GLY A 176 4.56 -3.50 20.55
N ALA A 177 4.13 -4.75 20.41
CA ALA A 177 3.47 -5.50 21.48
C ALA A 177 4.39 -5.72 22.68
N GLY A 178 5.64 -6.12 22.45
CA GLY A 178 6.66 -6.22 23.50
C GLY A 178 6.94 -4.88 24.19
N PHE A 179 7.04 -3.79 23.40
CA PHE A 179 7.21 -2.44 23.92
C PHE A 179 6.03 -2.02 24.80
N LEU A 180 4.79 -2.27 24.35
CA LEU A 180 3.59 -1.99 25.14
C LEU A 180 3.62 -2.74 26.48
N ALA A 181 3.90 -4.05 26.47
CA ALA A 181 3.93 -4.86 27.68
C ALA A 181 4.94 -4.31 28.70
N ALA A 182 6.13 -3.93 28.27
CA ALA A 182 7.14 -3.31 29.13
C ALA A 182 6.76 -1.89 29.57
N SER A 183 6.01 -1.15 28.74
CA SER A 183 5.61 0.23 29.04
C SER A 183 4.67 0.34 30.25
N PHE A 184 3.87 -0.70 30.56
CA PHE A 184 2.96 -0.70 31.71
C PHE A 184 3.69 -0.65 33.06
N TYR A 185 4.89 -1.24 33.13
CA TYR A 185 5.72 -1.27 34.34
C TYR A 185 6.57 0.00 34.51
N ASN A 186 6.52 0.90 33.54
CA ASN A 186 7.32 2.09 33.50
C ASN A 186 6.47 3.37 33.56
N THR A 187 6.99 4.41 34.18
CA THR A 187 6.36 5.74 34.27
C THR A 187 6.69 6.64 33.07
N ILE A 188 7.04 6.04 31.92
CA ILE A 188 7.73 6.70 30.80
C ILE A 188 6.94 7.91 30.24
N GLY A 189 7.65 9.01 29.96
CA GLY A 189 7.17 10.09 29.07
C GLY A 189 7.23 9.76 27.57
N SER A 190 7.95 8.70 27.15
CA SER A 190 8.09 8.26 25.76
C SER A 190 7.10 7.16 25.33
N LYS A 191 5.95 7.01 26.02
CA LYS A 191 4.89 6.07 25.60
C LYS A 191 4.35 6.35 24.18
N HIS A 192 4.53 7.56 23.67
CA HIS A 192 4.18 7.92 22.29
C HIS A 192 5.02 7.18 21.23
N ILE A 193 6.19 6.63 21.60
CA ILE A 193 7.01 5.82 20.70
C ILE A 193 6.26 4.56 20.23
N LEU A 194 5.34 4.04 21.05
CA LEU A 194 4.46 2.96 20.63
C LEU A 194 3.71 3.33 19.33
N HIS A 195 3.19 4.55 19.22
CA HIS A 195 2.49 5.00 18.01
C HIS A 195 3.39 5.10 16.79
N THR A 196 4.68 5.40 16.96
CA THR A 196 5.65 5.33 15.87
C THR A 196 5.81 3.88 15.39
N ILE A 197 6.04 2.94 16.31
CA ILE A 197 6.23 1.52 15.95
C ILE A 197 4.97 0.98 15.26
N LEU A 198 3.79 1.29 15.80
CA LEU A 198 2.50 0.87 15.23
C LEU A 198 2.22 1.50 13.86
N ALA A 199 2.53 2.80 13.68
CA ALA A 199 2.40 3.46 12.38
C ALA A 199 3.28 2.78 11.33
N VAL A 200 4.53 2.45 11.68
CA VAL A 200 5.44 1.73 10.77
C VAL A 200 4.90 0.33 10.46
N SER A 201 4.37 -0.42 11.45
CA SER A 201 3.83 -1.77 11.20
C SER A 201 2.70 -1.81 10.18
N LEU A 202 1.94 -0.73 10.03
CA LEU A 202 0.79 -0.65 9.12
C LEU A 202 1.18 -0.34 7.67
N VAL A 203 2.44 0.01 7.39
CA VAL A 203 2.91 0.37 6.04
C VAL A 203 2.69 -0.78 5.05
N TRP A 204 3.06 -2.01 5.43
CA TRP A 204 2.94 -3.19 4.59
C TRP A 204 1.49 -3.59 4.32
N MET A 205 0.65 -3.58 5.36
CA MET A 205 -0.79 -3.86 5.23
C MET A 205 -1.44 -2.89 4.22
N PHE A 206 -1.24 -1.58 4.38
CA PHE A 206 -1.83 -0.60 3.46
C PHE A 206 -1.26 -0.70 2.03
N ALA A 207 0.01 -1.07 1.88
CA ALA A 207 0.60 -1.32 0.56
C ALA A 207 -0.04 -2.54 -0.11
N ALA A 208 -0.13 -3.66 0.60
CA ALA A 208 -0.68 -4.91 0.11
C ALA A 208 -2.17 -4.81 -0.24
N GLU A 209 -2.99 -4.21 0.64
CA GLU A 209 -4.43 -4.00 0.39
C GLU A 209 -4.71 -3.17 -0.87
N ASN A 210 -3.73 -2.42 -1.37
CA ASN A 210 -3.84 -1.55 -2.53
C ASN A 210 -2.95 -1.97 -3.70
N ASN A 211 -2.47 -3.21 -3.71
CA ASN A 211 -1.62 -3.78 -4.78
C ASN A 211 -0.36 -2.95 -5.08
N ILE A 212 0.27 -2.39 -4.04
CA ILE A 212 1.53 -1.64 -4.17
C ILE A 212 2.68 -2.57 -3.80
N GLU A 213 3.45 -2.96 -4.81
CA GLU A 213 4.65 -3.79 -4.63
C GLU A 213 5.85 -3.00 -4.10
N LEU A 214 6.00 -1.74 -4.53
CA LEU A 214 7.16 -0.91 -4.20
C LEU A 214 6.74 0.52 -3.88
N ILE A 215 7.31 1.06 -2.80
CA ILE A 215 7.20 2.47 -2.45
C ILE A 215 8.56 3.13 -2.70
N ASP A 216 8.66 3.94 -3.75
CA ASP A 216 9.89 4.64 -4.09
C ASP A 216 9.93 6.04 -3.46
N LEU A 217 10.88 6.27 -2.56
CA LEU A 217 11.11 7.56 -1.91
C LEU A 217 11.48 8.67 -2.90
N ARG A 218 11.91 8.34 -4.13
CA ARG A 218 12.23 9.31 -5.18
C ARG A 218 10.99 9.90 -5.82
N PHE A 219 9.82 9.28 -5.68
CA PHE A 219 8.58 9.83 -6.21
C PHE A 219 8.15 11.06 -5.40
N ALA A 220 7.88 12.16 -6.11
CA ALA A 220 7.47 13.43 -5.50
C ALA A 220 6.23 13.30 -4.59
N LYS A 221 5.29 12.42 -4.95
CA LYS A 221 4.11 12.09 -4.12
C LYS A 221 4.47 11.50 -2.76
N VAL A 222 5.47 10.62 -2.70
CA VAL A 222 5.92 9.99 -1.45
C VAL A 222 6.65 11.02 -0.59
N ILE A 223 7.51 11.85 -1.19
CA ILE A 223 8.18 12.97 -0.51
C ILE A 223 7.15 13.95 0.07
N SER A 224 6.15 14.35 -0.73
CA SER A 224 5.05 15.22 -0.29
C SER A 224 4.31 14.60 0.90
N GLY A 225 3.97 13.32 0.80
CA GLY A 225 3.41 12.53 1.89
C GLY A 225 4.23 12.65 3.17
N LEU A 226 5.54 12.35 3.11
CA LEU A 226 6.45 12.43 4.26
C LEU A 226 6.39 13.79 4.96
N PHE A 227 6.44 14.89 4.20
CA PHE A 227 6.35 16.23 4.77
C PHE A 227 4.97 16.54 5.36
N ILE A 228 3.88 16.11 4.72
CA ILE A 228 2.52 16.27 5.24
C ILE A 228 2.34 15.50 6.55
N GLY A 229 2.81 14.25 6.62
CA GLY A 229 2.78 13.44 7.84
C GLY A 229 3.56 14.07 8.99
N ALA A 230 4.77 14.55 8.70
CA ALA A 230 5.60 15.24 9.67
C ALA A 230 4.96 16.55 10.16
N PHE A 231 4.40 17.33 9.23
CA PHE A 231 3.64 18.53 9.52
C PHE A 231 2.45 18.23 10.43
N VAL A 232 1.62 17.24 10.10
CA VAL A 232 0.44 16.86 10.91
C VAL A 232 0.84 16.50 12.35
N SER A 233 1.88 15.67 12.51
CA SER A 233 2.38 15.27 13.83
C SER A 233 2.84 16.48 14.66
N GLY A 234 3.70 17.33 14.09
CA GLY A 234 4.25 18.49 14.79
C GLY A 234 3.24 19.61 15.02
N PHE A 235 2.40 19.90 14.03
CA PHE A 235 1.41 20.97 14.08
C PHE A 235 0.34 20.69 15.13
N VAL A 236 -0.21 19.47 15.18
CA VAL A 236 -1.19 19.10 16.21
C VAL A 236 -0.56 19.21 17.60
N LEU A 237 0.67 18.73 17.78
CA LEU A 237 1.39 18.84 19.05
C LEU A 237 1.57 20.30 19.47
N GLN A 238 1.95 21.17 18.53
CA GLN A 238 2.11 22.60 18.77
C GLN A 238 0.77 23.27 19.12
N MET A 239 -0.30 22.92 18.44
CA MET A 239 -1.64 23.46 18.72
C MET A 239 -2.13 23.08 20.12
N TRP A 240 -1.81 21.89 20.59
CA TRP A 240 -2.09 21.49 21.98
C TRP A 240 -1.26 22.26 23.02
N SER A 241 -0.08 22.77 22.65
CA SER A 241 0.82 23.55 23.52
C SER A 241 0.46 25.04 23.68
N VAL A 242 -0.60 25.53 23.03
CA VAL A 242 -1.02 26.93 23.09
C VAL A 242 -1.81 27.21 24.38
N LYS A 243 -1.33 28.13 25.24
CA LYS A 243 -1.95 28.45 26.55
C LYS A 243 -3.42 28.91 26.46
N LYS A 244 -3.75 29.80 25.51
CA LYS A 244 -5.12 30.32 25.29
C LYS A 244 -5.81 29.65 24.09
N ARG A 245 -5.67 28.34 23.95
CA ARG A 245 -6.25 27.59 22.82
C ARG A 245 -7.78 27.62 22.85
N LYS A 246 -8.40 28.02 21.73
CA LYS A 246 -9.84 27.89 21.52
C LYS A 246 -10.18 26.46 21.07
N ASN A 247 -11.28 25.89 21.58
CA ASN A 247 -11.74 24.54 21.17
C ASN A 247 -11.98 24.47 19.65
N LEU A 248 -12.51 25.54 19.05
CA LEU A 248 -12.72 25.64 17.61
C LEU A 248 -11.41 25.53 16.82
N ALA A 249 -10.33 26.19 17.27
CA ALA A 249 -9.02 26.11 16.60
C ALA A 249 -8.46 24.69 16.63
N LEU A 250 -8.66 23.96 17.74
CA LEU A 250 -8.26 22.56 17.83
C LEU A 250 -9.08 21.67 16.91
N LEU A 251 -10.41 21.86 16.86
CA LEU A 251 -11.27 21.11 15.93
C LEU A 251 -10.81 21.33 14.48
N LEU A 252 -10.60 22.59 14.07
CA LEU A 252 -10.12 22.93 12.74
C LEU A 252 -8.75 22.32 12.44
N THR A 253 -7.89 22.14 13.46
CA THR A 253 -6.61 21.44 13.30
C THR A 253 -6.82 19.97 12.92
N TYR A 254 -7.70 19.25 13.61
CA TYR A 254 -7.99 17.85 13.26
C TYR A 254 -8.71 17.73 11.91
N VAL A 255 -9.61 18.66 11.57
CA VAL A 255 -10.24 18.73 10.24
C VAL A 255 -9.20 18.95 9.15
N LEU A 256 -8.21 19.82 9.37
CA LEU A 256 -7.10 20.01 8.44
C LEU A 256 -6.27 18.74 8.28
N CYS A 257 -5.98 18.03 9.37
CA CYS A 257 -5.24 16.75 9.32
C CYS A 257 -6.00 15.71 8.48
N LEU A 258 -7.32 15.57 8.72
CA LEU A 258 -8.20 14.71 7.93
C LEU A 258 -8.16 15.12 6.45
N ALA A 259 -8.36 16.41 6.16
CA ALA A 259 -8.40 16.92 4.80
C ALA A 259 -7.08 16.72 4.04
N LEU A 260 -5.93 16.86 4.70
CA LEU A 260 -4.62 16.63 4.08
C LEU A 260 -4.42 15.16 3.71
N PHE A 261 -4.75 14.21 4.59
CA PHE A 261 -4.63 12.78 4.28
C PHE A 261 -5.66 12.30 3.25
N VAL A 262 -6.90 12.81 3.29
CA VAL A 262 -7.89 12.57 2.23
C VAL A 262 -7.40 13.15 0.91
N GLY A 263 -6.85 14.37 0.94
CA GLY A 263 -6.29 15.05 -0.22
C GLY A 263 -5.15 14.27 -0.86
N LEU A 264 -4.25 13.68 -0.06
CA LEU A 264 -3.19 12.79 -0.56
C LEU A 264 -3.77 11.65 -1.39
N LEU A 265 -4.83 10.98 -0.93
CA LEU A 265 -5.45 9.87 -1.65
C LEU A 265 -6.20 10.35 -2.90
N VAL A 266 -7.06 11.34 -2.75
CA VAL A 266 -7.94 11.85 -3.82
C VAL A 266 -7.13 12.47 -4.96
N ALA A 267 -6.00 13.15 -4.68
CA ALA A 267 -5.19 13.78 -5.71
C ALA A 267 -4.64 12.79 -6.75
N GLY A 268 -4.33 11.55 -6.33
CA GLY A 268 -3.85 10.51 -7.25
C GLY A 268 -4.89 10.11 -8.29
N VAL A 269 -6.17 10.10 -7.89
CA VAL A 269 -7.28 9.65 -8.73
C VAL A 269 -7.92 10.79 -9.51
N GLN A 270 -8.11 11.95 -8.89
CA GLN A 270 -8.88 13.06 -9.48
C GLN A 270 -8.01 14.08 -10.23
N ILE A 271 -6.71 14.16 -9.91
CA ILE A 271 -5.80 15.11 -10.53
C ILE A 271 -4.87 14.34 -11.47
N ASN A 272 -3.93 13.59 -10.91
CA ASN A 272 -2.94 12.80 -11.66
C ASN A 272 -2.23 11.84 -10.68
N ALA A 273 -1.90 10.63 -11.15
CA ALA A 273 -1.27 9.57 -10.35
C ALA A 273 0.06 10.00 -9.67
N SER A 274 0.72 11.04 -10.20
CA SER A 274 1.97 11.61 -9.68
C SER A 274 1.78 12.56 -8.50
N PHE A 275 0.55 12.99 -8.20
CA PHE A 275 0.26 14.01 -7.18
C PHE A 275 -0.26 13.41 -5.87
N GLY A 276 -0.53 12.10 -5.82
CA GLY A 276 -1.17 11.48 -4.66
C GLY A 276 -1.32 9.97 -4.78
N GLY A 277 -2.40 9.44 -4.21
CA GLY A 277 -2.68 8.01 -4.12
C GLY A 277 -2.12 7.39 -2.84
N VAL A 278 -2.24 6.06 -2.75
CA VAL A 278 -1.92 5.32 -1.53
C VAL A 278 -0.43 5.37 -1.19
N GLU A 279 0.47 5.42 -2.17
CA GLU A 279 1.91 5.62 -1.92
C GLU A 279 2.21 6.95 -1.20
N ALA A 280 1.49 8.02 -1.56
CA ALA A 280 1.63 9.32 -0.91
C ALA A 280 1.07 9.28 0.52
N TYR A 281 -0.06 8.62 0.71
CA TYR A 281 -0.64 8.35 2.04
C TYR A 281 0.33 7.56 2.93
N ILE A 282 0.97 6.52 2.40
CA ILE A 282 1.98 5.73 3.12
C ILE A 282 3.20 6.60 3.46
N GLY A 283 3.65 7.44 2.53
CA GLY A 283 4.65 8.48 2.82
C GLY A 283 4.22 9.36 4.01
N GLY A 284 2.94 9.77 4.07
CA GLY A 284 2.35 10.47 5.20
C GLY A 284 2.38 9.69 6.52
N LEU A 285 2.08 8.40 6.49
CA LEU A 285 2.14 7.54 7.65
C LEU A 285 3.59 7.42 8.19
N ILE A 286 4.57 7.25 7.30
CA ILE A 286 6.00 7.20 7.64
C ILE A 286 6.46 8.56 8.19
N GLY A 287 6.06 9.67 7.55
CA GLY A 287 6.39 11.02 7.98
C GLY A 287 5.85 11.34 9.37
N PHE A 288 4.61 10.92 9.65
CA PHE A 288 4.01 10.99 10.99
C PHE A 288 4.83 10.20 12.00
N ALA A 289 5.19 8.94 11.68
CA ALA A 289 5.94 8.06 12.57
C ALA A 289 7.32 8.65 12.91
N LEU A 290 8.06 9.12 11.90
CA LEU A 290 9.36 9.76 12.04
C LEU A 290 9.26 11.01 12.92
N ALA A 291 8.37 11.94 12.58
CA ALA A 291 8.20 13.17 13.34
C ALA A 291 7.74 12.90 14.78
N ASN A 292 6.82 11.95 15.00
CA ASN A 292 6.40 11.57 16.35
C ASN A 292 7.55 11.01 17.19
N SER A 293 8.52 10.33 16.57
CA SER A 293 9.68 9.81 17.29
C SER A 293 10.74 10.87 17.57
N VAL A 294 10.79 11.96 16.82
CA VAL A 294 11.84 12.99 16.93
C VAL A 294 11.35 14.22 17.70
N LEU A 295 10.09 14.60 17.52
CA LEU A 295 9.50 15.74 18.19
C LEU A 295 9.12 15.36 19.62
N TYR A 296 9.50 16.22 20.55
CA TYR A 296 9.23 16.01 21.97
C TYR A 296 8.61 17.26 22.57
N ALA A 297 7.38 17.12 23.07
CA ALA A 297 6.75 18.15 23.87
C ALA A 297 7.40 18.19 25.26
N LYS A 298 7.97 19.34 25.64
CA LYS A 298 8.48 19.58 26.99
C LYS A 298 7.29 19.55 27.98
N GLN A 299 7.31 18.62 28.93
CA GLN A 299 6.19 18.40 29.85
C GLN A 299 6.01 19.51 30.92
N ASP A 300 6.98 20.40 31.08
CA ASP A 300 7.19 21.15 32.32
C ASP A 300 6.39 22.44 32.56
N GLU A 301 5.39 22.80 31.76
CA GLU A 301 4.59 24.01 32.06
C GLU A 301 3.09 23.93 31.77
N GLN A 302 2.57 22.88 31.11
CA GLN A 302 1.18 22.88 30.60
C GLN A 302 0.40 21.55 30.73
N GLU A 303 0.91 20.54 31.43
CA GLU A 303 0.27 19.20 31.56
C GLU A 303 -0.05 18.59 30.18
N LEU A 304 0.94 18.62 29.28
CA LEU A 304 0.86 18.12 27.92
C LEU A 304 1.44 16.71 27.85
N HIS A 305 0.65 15.72 27.43
CA HIS A 305 1.13 14.34 27.22
C HIS A 305 1.04 14.00 25.73
N GLN A 306 2.20 13.73 25.12
CA GLN A 306 2.30 13.47 23.69
C GLN A 306 1.58 12.18 23.26
N ALA A 307 1.46 11.18 24.14
CA ALA A 307 0.85 9.89 23.83
C ALA A 307 -0.63 10.00 23.40
N PRO A 308 -1.57 10.52 24.21
CA PRO A 308 -2.97 10.66 23.77
C PRO A 308 -3.13 11.56 22.55
N ILE A 309 -2.29 12.59 22.38
CA ILE A 309 -2.32 13.43 21.19
C ILE A 309 -1.99 12.63 19.94
N THR A 310 -0.83 11.97 19.95
CA THR A 310 -0.33 11.26 18.77
C THR A 310 -1.14 10.01 18.46
N MET A 311 -1.71 9.36 19.48
CA MET A 311 -2.70 8.30 19.29
C MET A 311 -3.94 8.82 18.55
N SER A 312 -4.51 9.95 18.98
CA SER A 312 -5.72 10.50 18.35
C SER A 312 -5.48 10.89 16.89
N VAL A 313 -4.27 11.35 16.55
CA VAL A 313 -3.87 11.67 15.17
C VAL A 313 -3.66 10.39 14.35
N LEU A 314 -2.93 9.40 14.90
CA LEU A 314 -2.71 8.13 14.21
C LEU A 314 -4.04 7.42 13.90
N VAL A 315 -5.01 7.46 14.81
CA VAL A 315 -6.35 6.93 14.55
C VAL A 315 -7.01 7.63 13.36
N VAL A 316 -6.91 8.96 13.24
CA VAL A 316 -7.45 9.68 12.08
C VAL A 316 -6.77 9.22 10.79
N ILE A 317 -5.44 9.05 10.81
CA ILE A 317 -4.67 8.55 9.65
C ILE A 317 -5.16 7.15 9.27
N ILE A 318 -5.22 6.23 10.23
CA ILE A 318 -5.71 4.86 10.03
C ILE A 318 -7.11 4.85 9.43
N LEU A 319 -8.05 5.61 10.01
CA LEU A 319 -9.42 5.68 9.50
C LEU A 319 -9.48 6.19 8.06
N VAL A 320 -8.65 7.17 7.70
CA VAL A 320 -8.56 7.64 6.31
C VAL A 320 -8.07 6.54 5.38
N GLY A 321 -6.98 5.85 5.75
CA GLY A 321 -6.44 4.75 4.93
C GLY A 321 -7.40 3.57 4.80
N LEU A 322 -8.27 3.34 5.79
CA LEU A 322 -9.24 2.25 5.75
C LEU A 322 -10.54 2.59 5.01
N ILE A 323 -10.96 3.86 5.04
CA ILE A 323 -12.26 4.29 4.49
C ILE A 323 -12.12 4.78 3.05
N VAL A 324 -11.10 5.58 2.77
CA VAL A 324 -11.05 6.38 1.52
C VAL A 324 -10.62 5.55 0.31
N PRO A 325 -9.57 4.70 0.35
CA PRO A 325 -9.16 3.96 -0.84
C PRO A 325 -10.27 3.10 -1.47
N PRO A 326 -11.08 2.33 -0.70
CA PRO A 326 -12.21 1.59 -1.27
C PRO A 326 -13.25 2.48 -1.96
N MET A 327 -13.39 3.74 -1.55
CA MET A 327 -14.32 4.70 -2.17
C MET A 327 -13.78 5.31 -3.47
N LEU A 328 -12.49 5.12 -3.75
CA LEU A 328 -11.80 5.70 -4.92
C LEU A 328 -11.55 4.67 -6.03
N VAL A 329 -11.94 3.41 -5.82
CA VAL A 329 -11.82 2.34 -6.83
C VAL A 329 -12.64 2.71 -8.05
N ASN A 330 -12.02 2.64 -9.23
CA ASN A 330 -12.70 2.77 -10.49
C ASN A 330 -13.11 1.38 -10.97
N GLU A 331 -14.40 1.06 -10.87
CA GLU A 331 -14.96 -0.26 -11.24
C GLU A 331 -14.70 -0.62 -12.71
N GLU A 332 -14.66 0.38 -13.60
CA GLU A 332 -14.39 0.16 -15.02
C GLU A 332 -12.92 -0.22 -15.27
N GLU A 333 -12.00 0.47 -14.60
CA GLU A 333 -10.58 0.14 -14.64
C GLU A 333 -10.33 -1.26 -14.04
N LEU A 334 -10.99 -1.57 -12.92
CA LEU A 334 -10.88 -2.86 -12.25
C LEU A 334 -11.36 -4.00 -13.16
N ALA A 335 -12.52 -3.87 -13.80
CA ALA A 335 -13.05 -4.88 -14.72
C ALA A 335 -12.12 -5.13 -15.93
N VAL A 336 -11.49 -4.08 -16.46
CA VAL A 336 -10.48 -4.22 -17.53
C VAL A 336 -9.27 -5.00 -17.02
N GLN A 337 -8.76 -4.67 -15.82
CA GLN A 337 -7.62 -5.37 -15.23
C GLN A 337 -7.93 -6.84 -14.94
N GLU A 338 -9.11 -7.15 -14.41
CA GLU A 338 -9.56 -8.53 -14.17
C GLU A 338 -9.60 -9.35 -15.47
N THR A 339 -10.07 -8.73 -16.56
CA THR A 339 -10.12 -9.41 -17.87
C THR A 339 -8.72 -9.67 -18.44
N LEU A 340 -7.75 -8.78 -18.22
CA LEU A 340 -6.35 -9.01 -18.60
C LEU A 340 -5.69 -10.06 -17.70
N ASN A 341 -5.95 -10.03 -16.39
CA ASN A 341 -5.42 -11.02 -15.47
C ASN A 341 -5.93 -12.44 -15.78
N SER A 342 -7.07 -12.58 -16.48
CA SER A 342 -7.52 -13.89 -16.96
C SER A 342 -6.64 -14.47 -18.08
N ILE A 343 -5.90 -13.63 -18.80
CA ILE A 343 -5.00 -14.02 -19.91
C ILE A 343 -3.70 -14.62 -19.36
N THR A 344 -3.25 -14.13 -18.21
CA THR A 344 -2.02 -14.55 -17.57
C THR A 344 -2.29 -14.66 -16.07
N PRO A 345 -3.07 -15.67 -15.65
CA PRO A 345 -3.53 -15.81 -14.28
C PRO A 345 -2.31 -15.95 -13.39
N LYS A 346 -2.29 -15.19 -12.30
CA LYS A 346 -1.25 -15.30 -11.30
C LYS A 346 -1.72 -16.23 -10.19
N ASN A 347 -0.82 -17.05 -9.65
CA ASN A 347 -1.11 -17.82 -8.44
C ASN A 347 -1.22 -16.88 -7.23
N ASP A 348 -1.58 -17.44 -6.07
CA ASP A 348 -1.71 -16.69 -4.81
C ASP A 348 -0.40 -15.97 -4.38
N LYS A 349 0.72 -16.28 -5.02
CA LYS A 349 2.04 -15.66 -4.81
C LYS A 349 2.39 -14.60 -5.86
N GLY A 350 1.47 -14.29 -6.78
CA GLY A 350 1.70 -13.32 -7.85
C GLY A 350 2.56 -13.85 -9.01
N GLU A 351 2.89 -15.14 -9.03
CA GLU A 351 3.63 -15.77 -10.12
C GLU A 351 2.67 -16.11 -11.27
N GLU A 352 3.04 -15.75 -12.49
CA GLU A 352 2.28 -16.11 -13.68
C GLU A 352 2.16 -17.63 -13.79
N ILE A 353 0.93 -18.12 -13.82
CA ILE A 353 0.59 -19.50 -14.14
C ILE A 353 0.50 -19.60 -15.64
N GLU A 354 1.09 -20.65 -16.18
CA GLU A 354 1.09 -20.93 -17.61
C GLU A 354 -0.36 -21.12 -18.11
N VAL A 355 -0.82 -20.21 -18.97
CA VAL A 355 -2.00 -20.48 -19.79
C VAL A 355 -1.53 -21.34 -20.94
N PRO A 356 -2.13 -22.53 -21.18
CA PRO A 356 -1.73 -23.36 -22.29
C PRO A 356 -2.11 -22.65 -23.59
N PHE A 357 -1.14 -21.96 -24.18
CA PHE A 357 -1.25 -21.50 -25.55
C PHE A 357 -1.43 -22.71 -26.46
N VAL A 358 -2.27 -22.56 -27.48
CA VAL A 358 -2.59 -23.65 -28.41
C VAL A 358 -2.19 -23.28 -29.83
N SER A 359 -2.02 -24.30 -30.67
CA SER A 359 -1.71 -24.13 -32.09
C SER A 359 -2.78 -23.33 -32.82
N PHE A 360 -2.37 -22.56 -33.83
CA PHE A 360 -3.27 -21.91 -34.80
C PHE A 360 -3.82 -22.90 -35.85
N GLU A 361 -3.47 -24.19 -35.77
CA GLU A 361 -4.08 -25.22 -36.62
C GLU A 361 -5.61 -25.25 -36.49
N GLY A 362 -6.29 -25.45 -37.63
CA GLY A 362 -7.76 -25.51 -37.70
C GLY A 362 -8.46 -24.14 -37.64
N LEU A 363 -7.73 -23.02 -37.56
CA LEU A 363 -8.29 -21.66 -37.65
C LEU A 363 -8.43 -21.14 -39.08
N ALA A 364 -8.04 -21.91 -40.11
CA ALA A 364 -8.10 -21.45 -41.50
C ALA A 364 -9.51 -20.95 -41.88
N GLY A 365 -9.56 -19.82 -42.59
CA GLY A 365 -10.80 -19.14 -42.96
C GLY A 365 -10.93 -17.75 -42.36
N LYS A 366 -12.12 -17.16 -42.58
CA LYS A 366 -12.44 -15.80 -42.17
C LYS A 366 -13.17 -15.80 -40.82
N HIS A 367 -12.65 -15.00 -39.89
CA HIS A 367 -13.18 -14.79 -38.55
C HIS A 367 -13.43 -13.31 -38.31
N GLU A 368 -14.40 -13.01 -37.46
CA GLU A 368 -14.69 -11.65 -37.02
C GLU A 368 -14.51 -11.48 -35.51
N ILE A 369 -14.15 -10.28 -35.10
CA ILE A 369 -14.05 -9.93 -33.67
C ILE A 369 -15.43 -9.93 -33.02
N VAL A 370 -15.57 -10.65 -31.90
CA VAL A 370 -16.70 -10.53 -30.99
C VAL A 370 -16.48 -9.33 -30.09
N LYS A 371 -17.07 -8.20 -30.50
CA LYS A 371 -16.88 -6.88 -29.88
C LYS A 371 -17.01 -6.89 -28.35
N ASP A 372 -18.06 -7.51 -27.82
CA ASP A 372 -18.39 -7.43 -26.39
C ASP A 372 -17.44 -8.27 -25.50
N ASN A 373 -16.67 -9.18 -26.10
CA ASN A 373 -15.71 -10.04 -25.42
C ASN A 373 -14.26 -9.71 -25.81
N SER A 374 -14.04 -8.51 -26.36
CA SER A 374 -12.74 -8.08 -26.86
C SER A 374 -12.36 -6.73 -26.27
N LEU A 375 -11.11 -6.60 -25.83
CA LEU A 375 -10.56 -5.36 -25.27
C LEU A 375 -9.09 -5.19 -25.67
N VAL A 376 -8.68 -3.94 -25.80
CA VAL A 376 -7.27 -3.54 -25.78
C VAL A 376 -7.04 -2.70 -24.54
N SER A 377 -6.05 -3.03 -23.74
CA SER A 377 -5.58 -2.23 -22.60
C SER A 377 -4.24 -1.62 -22.94
N PHE A 378 -3.99 -0.40 -22.50
CA PHE A 378 -2.73 0.28 -22.73
C PHE A 378 -2.22 0.98 -21.48
N LYS A 379 -0.90 1.18 -21.43
CA LYS A 379 -0.16 1.85 -20.36
C LYS A 379 0.79 2.87 -20.99
N LEU A 380 0.87 4.05 -20.38
CA LEU A 380 1.81 5.11 -20.78
C LEU A 380 2.37 5.79 -19.53
N GLY A 381 3.68 6.00 -19.49
CA GLY A 381 4.36 6.74 -18.42
C GLY A 381 5.39 5.93 -17.65
N SER A 382 6.18 6.64 -16.85
CA SER A 382 7.22 6.04 -16.02
C SER A 382 6.63 5.29 -14.82
N ALA A 383 7.44 4.40 -14.23
CA ALA A 383 7.14 3.79 -12.93
C ALA A 383 6.71 4.86 -11.92
N GLY A 384 5.63 4.60 -11.17
CA GLY A 384 5.04 5.54 -10.22
C GLY A 384 4.08 6.58 -10.81
N SER A 385 3.97 6.69 -12.14
CA SER A 385 3.13 7.67 -12.83
C SER A 385 2.41 7.10 -14.06
N VAL A 386 2.25 5.78 -14.12
CA VAL A 386 1.63 5.09 -15.26
C VAL A 386 0.16 5.47 -15.38
N THR A 387 -0.21 5.98 -16.55
CA THR A 387 -1.59 6.12 -16.98
C THR A 387 -2.02 4.83 -17.64
N LYS A 388 -3.08 4.21 -17.11
CA LYS A 388 -3.73 3.06 -17.71
C LYS A 388 -4.94 3.51 -18.53
N GLY A 389 -5.27 2.76 -19.55
CA GLY A 389 -6.49 2.97 -20.32
C GLY A 389 -6.89 1.74 -21.12
N ALA A 390 -8.01 1.83 -21.80
CA ALA A 390 -8.54 0.76 -22.64
C ALA A 390 -9.27 1.28 -23.87
N ILE A 391 -9.37 0.43 -24.89
CA ILE A 391 -10.29 0.56 -26.04
C ILE A 391 -11.28 -0.59 -25.93
N LYS A 392 -12.51 -0.26 -25.51
CA LYS A 392 -13.52 -1.26 -25.14
C LYS A 392 -14.34 -1.79 -26.30
N GLU A 393 -14.29 -1.08 -27.43
CA GLU A 393 -15.17 -1.34 -28.56
C GLU A 393 -14.42 -1.10 -29.87
N PHE A 394 -14.15 -2.17 -30.60
CA PHE A 394 -13.50 -2.13 -31.90
C PHE A 394 -14.00 -3.27 -32.76
N SER A 395 -13.67 -3.21 -34.06
CA SER A 395 -14.06 -4.26 -35.00
C SER A 395 -12.86 -4.68 -35.82
N GLY A 396 -12.92 -5.89 -36.35
CA GLY A 396 -11.89 -6.38 -37.23
C GLY A 396 -12.22 -7.74 -37.79
N SER A 397 -11.45 -8.13 -38.80
CA SER A 397 -11.52 -9.46 -39.39
C SER A 397 -10.13 -10.05 -39.49
N PHE A 398 -10.05 -11.34 -39.23
CA PHE A 398 -8.86 -12.17 -39.46
C PHE A 398 -9.18 -13.15 -40.57
N ASN A 399 -8.27 -13.32 -41.52
CA ASN A 399 -8.35 -14.35 -42.54
C ASN A 399 -7.08 -15.20 -42.44
N PHE A 400 -7.19 -16.31 -41.71
CA PHE A 400 -6.09 -17.24 -41.53
C PHE A 400 -6.01 -18.20 -42.72
N THR A 401 -4.79 -18.48 -43.16
CA THR A 401 -4.49 -19.50 -44.17
C THR A 401 -3.75 -20.67 -43.53
N GLU A 402 -3.77 -21.83 -44.17
CA GLU A 402 -3.01 -23.01 -43.71
C GLU A 402 -1.52 -22.68 -43.53
N ASP A 403 -0.95 -21.90 -44.47
CA ASP A 403 0.33 -21.25 -44.29
C ASP A 403 0.10 -19.87 -43.65
N LEU A 404 0.33 -19.76 -42.34
CA LEU A 404 0.06 -18.55 -41.55
C LEU A 404 0.81 -17.30 -42.08
N ALA A 405 1.91 -17.48 -42.81
CA ALA A 405 2.64 -16.38 -43.45
C ALA A 405 1.81 -15.63 -44.51
N ASN A 406 0.77 -16.25 -45.07
CA ASN A 406 -0.14 -15.65 -46.06
C ASN A 406 -1.46 -15.14 -45.44
N SER A 407 -1.56 -15.11 -44.11
CA SER A 407 -2.76 -14.64 -43.40
C SER A 407 -2.90 -13.12 -43.49
N SER A 408 -4.13 -12.60 -43.45
CA SER A 408 -4.40 -11.15 -43.47
C SER A 408 -5.34 -10.74 -42.36
N PHE A 409 -5.16 -9.52 -41.86
CA PHE A 409 -5.94 -8.97 -40.76
C PHE A 409 -6.22 -7.49 -40.98
N ASP A 410 -7.41 -7.05 -40.58
CA ASP A 410 -7.85 -5.66 -40.72
C ASP A 410 -8.67 -5.27 -39.49
N ILE A 411 -8.06 -4.51 -38.59
CA ILE A 411 -8.65 -4.08 -37.32
C ILE A 411 -8.84 -2.57 -37.34
N LYS A 412 -10.04 -2.11 -36.98
CA LYS A 412 -10.43 -0.70 -36.86
C LYS A 412 -10.74 -0.38 -35.41
N LEU A 413 -10.02 0.60 -34.87
CA LEU A 413 -10.08 1.05 -33.48
C LEU A 413 -10.65 2.47 -33.45
N PRO A 414 -11.96 2.67 -33.17
CA PRO A 414 -12.53 4.00 -33.00
C PRO A 414 -11.87 4.73 -31.83
N VAL A 415 -11.43 5.97 -32.07
CA VAL A 415 -10.76 6.78 -31.05
C VAL A 415 -11.70 7.13 -29.89
N LEU A 416 -12.97 7.39 -30.19
CA LEU A 416 -14.00 7.69 -29.17
C LEU A 416 -14.24 6.59 -28.15
N ASN A 417 -13.82 5.35 -28.44
CA ASN A 417 -14.01 4.20 -27.55
C ASN A 417 -12.82 4.00 -26.60
N LEU A 418 -11.86 4.92 -26.63
CA LEU A 418 -10.72 4.96 -25.75
C LEU A 418 -11.07 5.67 -24.43
N THR A 419 -10.69 5.05 -23.31
CA THR A 419 -10.84 5.58 -21.95
C THR A 419 -9.51 5.48 -21.21
N THR A 420 -9.22 6.46 -20.38
CA THR A 420 -8.18 6.45 -19.33
C THR A 420 -8.82 6.36 -17.94
N PHE A 421 -10.11 6.01 -17.91
CA PHE A 421 -10.96 5.93 -16.72
C PHE A 421 -11.13 7.27 -16.00
N MET A 422 -10.81 8.38 -16.69
CA MET A 422 -10.87 9.73 -16.17
C MET A 422 -11.46 10.66 -17.24
N GLY A 423 -12.75 10.97 -17.12
CA GLY A 423 -13.49 11.71 -18.15
C GLY A 423 -12.89 13.08 -18.54
N MET A 424 -12.20 13.78 -17.63
CA MET A 424 -11.47 15.01 -17.99
C MET A 424 -10.26 14.73 -18.88
N ARG A 425 -9.50 13.67 -18.59
CA ARG A 425 -8.35 13.25 -19.40
C ARG A 425 -8.82 12.67 -20.73
N ASP A 426 -9.88 11.88 -20.73
CA ASP A 426 -10.51 11.33 -21.94
C ASP A 426 -10.90 12.45 -22.91
N LYS A 427 -11.53 13.52 -22.40
CA LYS A 427 -11.82 14.72 -23.22
C LYS A 427 -10.56 15.38 -23.75
N SER A 428 -9.52 15.49 -22.93
CA SER A 428 -8.26 16.14 -23.32
C SER A 428 -7.55 15.39 -24.45
N ILE A 429 -7.48 14.06 -24.38
CA ILE A 429 -6.77 13.24 -25.37
C ILE A 429 -7.49 13.17 -26.72
N MET A 430 -8.79 13.49 -26.79
CA MET A 430 -9.48 13.65 -28.08
C MET A 430 -9.09 14.93 -28.82
N GLY A 431 -8.53 15.92 -28.11
CA GLY A 431 -8.22 17.24 -28.64
C GLY A 431 -7.05 17.29 -29.63
N ASP A 432 -6.76 18.52 -30.09
CA ASP A 432 -5.75 18.77 -31.14
C ASP A 432 -4.30 18.45 -30.73
N ASP A 433 -4.02 18.37 -29.42
CA ASP A 433 -2.67 18.07 -28.91
C ASP A 433 -2.34 16.56 -28.94
N TYR A 434 -3.36 15.69 -29.05
CA TYR A 434 -3.22 14.23 -29.02
C TYR A 434 -3.90 13.57 -30.23
N LEU A 435 -5.10 13.01 -30.07
CA LEU A 435 -5.70 12.11 -31.07
C LEU A 435 -6.47 12.82 -32.18
N LYS A 436 -6.75 14.13 -32.06
CA LYS A 436 -7.42 14.93 -33.10
C LYS A 436 -8.67 14.23 -33.64
N GLU A 437 -9.52 13.75 -32.73
CA GLU A 437 -10.60 12.79 -33.01
C GLU A 437 -11.51 13.26 -34.16
N GLU A 438 -11.89 14.55 -34.18
CA GLU A 438 -12.73 15.12 -35.24
C GLU A 438 -12.16 14.96 -36.66
N LYS A 439 -10.83 14.96 -36.80
CA LYS A 439 -10.12 14.78 -38.09
C LYS A 439 -9.74 13.32 -38.34
N PHE A 440 -9.45 12.58 -37.27
CA PHE A 440 -8.97 11.19 -37.32
C PHE A 440 -9.78 10.31 -36.36
N PRO A 441 -11.04 9.97 -36.70
CA PRO A 441 -11.97 9.32 -35.77
C PRO A 441 -11.64 7.85 -35.47
N SER A 442 -10.69 7.26 -36.20
CA SER A 442 -10.29 5.87 -36.01
C SER A 442 -8.82 5.64 -36.33
N MET A 443 -8.20 4.76 -35.55
CA MET A 443 -6.93 4.11 -35.88
C MET A 443 -7.21 2.79 -36.61
N ARG A 444 -6.25 2.30 -37.38
CA ARG A 444 -6.40 1.05 -38.13
C ARG A 444 -5.11 0.25 -38.18
N PHE A 445 -5.19 -1.04 -37.95
CA PHE A 445 -4.07 -1.96 -38.13
C PHE A 445 -4.38 -2.92 -39.28
N LYS A 446 -3.49 -3.00 -40.27
CA LYS A 446 -3.63 -3.89 -41.42
C LYS A 446 -2.42 -4.79 -41.57
N GLY A 447 -2.69 -6.07 -41.60
CA GLY A 447 -1.71 -7.13 -41.69
C GLY A 447 -1.64 -7.92 -42.95
N SER A 448 -0.48 -8.53 -43.16
CA SER A 448 -0.29 -9.47 -44.26
C SER A 448 0.50 -10.73 -43.90
N GLN A 449 0.94 -10.92 -42.64
CA GLN A 449 1.68 -12.13 -42.25
C GLN A 449 1.65 -12.40 -40.74
N LEU A 450 1.67 -13.70 -40.40
CA LEU A 450 1.98 -14.21 -39.06
C LEU A 450 3.25 -15.06 -39.15
N VAL A 451 4.29 -14.67 -38.43
CA VAL A 451 5.61 -15.33 -38.45
C VAL A 451 5.84 -16.01 -37.10
N PRO A 452 6.18 -17.31 -37.04
CA PRO A 452 6.49 -17.96 -35.78
C PRO A 452 7.72 -17.34 -35.12
N THR A 453 7.71 -17.27 -33.79
CA THR A 453 8.88 -16.86 -32.98
C THR A 453 9.64 -18.09 -32.47
N ASP A 454 10.66 -17.87 -31.64
CA ASP A 454 11.40 -18.94 -30.98
C ASP A 454 10.60 -19.63 -29.85
N LYS A 455 9.47 -19.05 -29.41
CA LYS A 455 8.60 -19.63 -28.38
C LYS A 455 7.44 -20.41 -28.99
N GLU A 456 7.09 -21.52 -28.33
CA GLU A 456 5.99 -22.37 -28.77
C GLU A 456 4.66 -21.61 -28.75
N PHE A 457 3.90 -21.73 -29.86
CA PHE A 457 2.60 -21.08 -30.05
C PHE A 457 2.59 -19.54 -29.92
N GLU A 458 3.73 -18.89 -30.10
CA GLU A 458 3.88 -17.43 -30.15
C GLU A 458 4.22 -17.00 -31.59
N TYR A 459 3.44 -16.06 -32.12
CA TYR A 459 3.60 -15.54 -33.48
C TYR A 459 3.77 -14.01 -33.45
N GLU A 460 4.56 -13.48 -34.38
CA GLU A 460 4.66 -12.06 -34.68
C GLU A 460 3.68 -11.71 -35.80
N MET A 461 2.73 -10.84 -35.47
CA MET A 461 1.76 -10.24 -36.37
C MET A 461 2.30 -8.90 -36.87
N ALA A 462 2.87 -8.89 -38.07
CA ALA A 462 3.45 -7.68 -38.68
C ALA A 462 2.45 -6.99 -39.61
N GLY A 463 2.28 -5.68 -39.46
CA GLY A 463 1.35 -4.91 -40.27
C GLY A 463 1.54 -3.40 -40.22
N SER A 464 0.81 -2.69 -41.08
CA SER A 464 0.76 -1.24 -41.10
C SER A 464 -0.27 -0.73 -40.09
N PHE A 465 0.19 -0.02 -39.07
CA PHE A 465 -0.63 0.74 -38.14
C PHE A 465 -0.79 2.19 -38.62
N GLU A 466 -2.03 2.65 -38.69
CA GLU A 466 -2.44 4.00 -39.07
C GLU A 466 -3.03 4.73 -37.87
N MET A 467 -2.40 5.86 -37.49
CA MET A 467 -2.87 6.78 -36.46
C MET A 467 -2.55 8.20 -36.89
N LEU A 468 -3.45 9.15 -36.65
CA LEU A 468 -3.29 10.56 -37.06
C LEU A 468 -2.98 10.75 -38.57
N GLY A 469 -3.47 9.83 -39.41
CA GLY A 469 -3.21 9.81 -40.86
C GLY A 469 -1.78 9.39 -41.25
N VAL A 470 -0.94 9.01 -40.28
CA VAL A 470 0.42 8.50 -40.51
C VAL A 470 0.40 6.97 -40.42
N LYS A 471 1.08 6.32 -41.38
CA LYS A 471 1.21 4.86 -41.43
C LYS A 471 2.64 4.44 -41.06
N LYS A 472 2.77 3.49 -40.15
CA LYS A 472 4.03 2.89 -39.72
C LYS A 472 3.90 1.37 -39.63
N GLU A 473 5.00 0.67 -39.81
CA GLU A 473 5.09 -0.75 -39.51
C GLU A 473 4.98 -0.94 -37.99
N LEU A 474 4.16 -1.90 -37.57
CA LEU A 474 3.99 -2.29 -36.18
C LEU A 474 4.01 -3.82 -36.10
N LYS A 475 4.79 -4.33 -35.15
CA LYS A 475 4.88 -5.75 -34.81
C LYS A 475 4.13 -6.00 -33.52
N VAL A 476 3.27 -7.00 -33.52
CA VAL A 476 2.42 -7.35 -32.38
C VAL A 476 2.61 -8.83 -32.08
N LEU A 477 2.93 -9.17 -30.83
CA LEU A 477 3.01 -10.57 -30.41
C LEU A 477 1.59 -11.11 -30.18
N ILE A 478 1.33 -12.32 -30.66
CA ILE A 478 0.00 -12.94 -30.57
C ILE A 478 0.10 -14.42 -30.24
N HIS A 479 -0.83 -14.87 -29.42
CA HIS A 479 -1.05 -16.25 -29.01
C HIS A 479 -2.53 -16.59 -29.15
N ARG A 480 -2.83 -17.88 -29.24
CA ARG A 480 -4.20 -18.41 -29.18
C ARG A 480 -4.40 -19.16 -27.87
N ILE A 481 -5.56 -18.95 -27.26
CA ILE A 481 -6.06 -19.73 -26.13
C ILE A 481 -7.48 -20.21 -26.45
N GLU A 482 -7.91 -21.28 -25.78
CA GLU A 482 -9.29 -21.76 -25.83
C GLU A 482 -9.98 -21.49 -24.50
N GLU A 483 -11.08 -20.72 -24.53
CA GLU A 483 -11.95 -20.48 -23.38
C GLU A 483 -13.26 -21.25 -23.58
N GLY A 484 -13.27 -22.51 -23.12
CA GLY A 484 -14.40 -23.41 -23.35
C GLY A 484 -14.46 -23.84 -24.82
N SER A 485 -15.44 -23.34 -25.57
CA SER A 485 -15.59 -23.57 -27.02
C SER A 485 -15.27 -22.34 -27.86
N LYS A 486 -14.64 -21.33 -27.26
CA LYS A 486 -14.36 -20.04 -27.88
C LYS A 486 -12.89 -19.91 -28.17
N THR A 487 -12.58 -19.52 -29.40
CA THR A 487 -11.21 -19.18 -29.79
C THR A 487 -10.92 -17.73 -29.43
N VAL A 488 -9.89 -17.53 -28.61
CA VAL A 488 -9.47 -16.21 -28.13
C VAL A 488 -8.02 -15.98 -28.51
N LEU A 489 -7.75 -14.78 -29.05
CA LEU A 489 -6.41 -14.28 -29.30
C LEU A 489 -5.99 -13.35 -28.18
N VAL A 490 -4.78 -13.54 -27.70
CA VAL A 490 -4.17 -12.69 -26.67
C VAL A 490 -2.80 -12.24 -27.12
N GLY A 491 -2.36 -11.07 -26.70
CA GLY A 491 -1.10 -10.55 -27.18
C GLY A 491 -0.73 -9.19 -26.64
N SER A 492 0.41 -8.70 -27.09
CA SER A 492 0.97 -7.43 -26.64
C SER A 492 1.81 -6.75 -27.72
N GLY A 493 2.04 -5.46 -27.54
CA GLY A 493 2.91 -4.67 -28.40
C GLY A 493 3.18 -3.28 -27.84
N GLU A 494 3.98 -2.51 -28.57
CA GLU A 494 4.35 -1.15 -28.20
C GLU A 494 4.24 -0.19 -29.39
N VAL A 495 3.81 1.04 -29.12
CA VAL A 495 3.72 2.11 -30.12
C VAL A 495 4.44 3.34 -29.61
N ASP A 496 5.39 3.88 -30.38
CA ASP A 496 5.96 5.21 -30.11
C ASP A 496 5.04 6.29 -30.69
N ARG A 497 4.35 7.02 -29.82
CA ARG A 497 3.38 8.04 -30.22
C ARG A 497 3.97 9.18 -31.06
N ARG A 498 5.29 9.41 -30.96
CA ARG A 498 5.99 10.46 -31.72
C ARG A 498 6.07 10.14 -33.20
N GLU A 499 6.11 8.86 -33.56
CA GLU A 499 6.16 8.44 -34.96
C GLU A 499 4.91 8.83 -35.76
N PHE A 500 3.83 9.16 -35.05
CA PHE A 500 2.54 9.58 -35.60
C PHE A 500 2.27 11.08 -35.42
N GLY A 501 3.25 11.84 -34.95
CA GLY A 501 3.20 13.30 -34.88
C GLY A 501 2.73 13.89 -33.55
N MET A 502 2.68 13.09 -32.46
CA MET A 502 2.49 13.63 -31.11
C MET A 502 3.80 14.21 -30.56
N ALA A 503 3.71 15.26 -29.74
CA ALA A 503 4.87 15.94 -29.18
C ALA A 503 5.58 15.12 -28.10
N ASP A 504 6.91 15.12 -28.07
CA ASP A 504 7.70 14.50 -27.01
C ASP A 504 7.45 15.21 -25.66
N ASP A 505 7.11 14.44 -24.62
CA ASP A 505 7.05 14.93 -23.24
C ASP A 505 7.67 13.88 -22.30
N PRO A 506 8.87 14.14 -21.75
CA PRO A 506 9.53 13.23 -20.81
C PRO A 506 8.72 12.94 -19.54
N ARG A 507 7.74 13.76 -19.18
CA ARG A 507 6.86 13.57 -18.02
C ARG A 507 5.75 12.57 -18.30
N GLU A 508 5.33 12.45 -19.55
CA GLU A 508 4.28 11.53 -20.00
C GLU A 508 4.86 10.21 -20.52
N GLY A 509 6.08 10.24 -21.07
CA GLY A 509 6.64 9.13 -21.83
C GLY A 509 6.15 9.14 -23.29
N ASN A 510 6.77 8.27 -24.09
CA ASN A 510 6.51 8.20 -25.53
C ASN A 510 6.05 6.82 -26.00
N ILE A 511 6.45 5.79 -25.27
CA ILE A 511 6.11 4.40 -25.59
C ILE A 511 4.80 4.06 -24.89
N VAL A 512 3.78 3.77 -25.70
CA VAL A 512 2.51 3.21 -25.26
C VAL A 512 2.62 1.70 -25.39
N SER A 513 2.70 0.98 -24.27
CA SER A 513 2.58 -0.48 -24.27
C SER A 513 1.11 -0.88 -24.21
N PHE A 514 0.75 -1.96 -24.89
CA PHE A 514 -0.62 -2.46 -24.89
C PHE A 514 -0.66 -3.99 -24.81
N GLU A 515 -1.75 -4.48 -24.25
CA GLU A 515 -2.13 -5.87 -24.14
C GLU A 515 -3.57 -6.01 -24.66
N PHE A 516 -3.92 -7.15 -25.26
CA PHE A 516 -5.28 -7.35 -25.75
C PHE A 516 -5.80 -8.77 -25.50
N LYS A 517 -7.13 -8.85 -25.43
CA LYS A 517 -7.92 -10.09 -25.48
C LYS A 517 -8.95 -9.92 -26.57
N VAL A 518 -9.01 -10.84 -27.53
CA VAL A 518 -9.92 -10.78 -28.67
C VAL A 518 -10.58 -12.12 -28.88
N GLU A 519 -11.90 -12.21 -28.67
CA GLU A 519 -12.68 -13.39 -29.02
C GLU A 519 -13.04 -13.37 -30.51
N LEU A 520 -12.90 -14.52 -31.17
CA LEU A 520 -13.24 -14.72 -32.58
C LEU A 520 -14.55 -15.51 -32.75
N LYS A 521 -15.26 -15.26 -33.84
CA LYS A 521 -16.46 -16.01 -34.27
C LYS A 521 -16.47 -16.30 -35.77
#